data_AF-A0AAW0ESU8-F1
#
_entry.id   AF-A0AAW0ESU8-F1
#
_cell.length_a   1.000
_cell.length_b   1.000
_cell.length_c   1.000
_cell.angle_alpha   90.00
_cell.angle_beta   90.00
_cell.angle_gamma   90.00
#
_symmetry.space_group_name_H-M   'P 1'
#
loop_
_entity.id
_entity.type
_entity.pdbx_description
1 polymer ?
#
loop_
_entity_poly.entity_id
_entity_poly.type
_entity_poly.pdbx_seq_one_letter_code
_entity_poly.pdbx_strand_id
1 'polypeptide(L)'
;MSQLSIVKDQLLSQGINHFVVLASSGRVVEYSGDFENKEKQVLAHAILQQCTTLFQEGESMRRVTMRFEDVLYVATVVYDNKTVYGVIAKRPAHTTTF
;
A
#
# COMPACT_ATOMS: atom_id res chain seq x y z
N MET A 1 12.40 13.89 11.96
CA MET A 1 11.06 13.43 11.51
C MET A 1 11.23 12.09 10.82
N SER A 2 10.41 11.08 11.14
CA SER A 2 10.52 9.76 10.49
C SER A 2 9.92 9.83 9.08
N GLN A 3 10.51 9.17 8.08
CA GLN A 3 9.95 9.19 6.71
C GLN A 3 8.58 8.52 6.65
N LEU A 4 8.23 7.63 7.60
CA LEU A 4 6.87 7.10 7.77
C LEU A 4 5.83 8.20 8.01
N SER A 5 6.19 9.23 8.78
CA SER A 5 5.35 10.42 8.99
C SER A 5 5.16 11.18 7.68
N ILE A 6 6.19 11.28 6.84
CA ILE A 6 6.12 11.93 5.52
C ILE A 6 5.24 11.12 4.56
N VAL A 7 5.38 9.79 4.52
CA VAL A 7 4.53 8.92 3.69
C VAL A 7 3.06 9.05 4.11
N LYS A 8 2.79 9.09 5.42
CA LYS A 8 1.45 9.34 5.95
C LYS A 8 0.93 10.71 5.51
N ASP A 9 1.68 11.78 5.73
CA ASP A 9 1.25 13.14 5.36
C ASP A 9 1.04 13.27 3.85
N GLN A 10 1.83 12.54 3.04
CA GLN A 10 1.67 12.49 1.60
C GLN A 10 0.41 11.72 1.16
N LEU A 11 0.10 10.60 1.80
CA LEU A 11 -1.13 9.85 1.52
C LEU A 11 -2.37 10.65 1.93
N LEU A 12 -2.35 11.24 3.13
CA LEU A 12 -3.44 12.07 3.64
C LEU A 12 -3.64 13.35 2.80
N SER A 13 -2.56 14.02 2.37
CA SER A 13 -2.67 15.21 1.50
C SER A 13 -3.20 14.87 0.09
N GLN A 14 -3.09 13.62 -0.35
CA GLN A 14 -3.71 13.13 -1.59
C GLN A 14 -5.16 12.64 -1.40
N GLY A 15 -5.74 12.80 -0.20
CA GLY A 15 -7.10 12.32 0.11
C GLY A 15 -7.20 10.80 0.25
N ILE A 16 -6.08 10.10 0.39
CA ILE A 16 -6.03 8.64 0.59
C ILE A 16 -6.18 8.35 2.08
N ASN A 17 -7.42 8.15 2.51
CA ASN A 17 -7.76 7.95 3.92
C ASN A 17 -7.71 6.48 4.36
N HIS A 18 -7.68 5.54 3.41
CA HIS A 18 -7.64 4.10 3.70
C HIS A 18 -6.30 3.55 3.20
N PHE A 19 -5.37 3.29 4.12
CA PHE A 19 -4.08 2.71 3.78
C PHE A 19 -3.52 1.84 4.89
N VAL A 20 -2.52 1.03 4.54
CA VAL A 20 -1.69 0.28 5.49
C VAL A 20 -0.25 0.29 5.02
N VAL A 21 0.66 0.44 5.98
CA VAL A 21 2.10 0.36 5.79
C VAL A 21 2.62 -0.86 6.54
N LEU A 22 3.33 -1.72 5.82
CA LEU A 22 3.86 -2.99 6.30
C LEU A 22 5.39 -2.95 6.22
N ALA A 23 6.06 -3.42 7.26
CA ALA A 23 7.48 -3.73 7.18
C ALA A 23 7.71 -4.94 6.28
N SER A 24 8.95 -5.15 5.82
CA SER A 24 9.34 -6.34 5.05
C SER A 24 9.02 -7.66 5.76
N SER A 25 8.93 -7.67 7.10
CA SER A 25 8.51 -8.83 7.89
C SER A 25 7.00 -9.10 7.87
N GLY A 26 6.20 -8.27 7.20
CA GLY A 26 4.74 -8.32 7.24
C GLY A 26 4.10 -7.68 8.47
N ARG A 27 4.91 -7.14 9.40
CA ARG A 27 4.39 -6.41 10.55
C ARG A 27 3.77 -5.09 10.10
N VAL A 28 2.55 -4.82 10.54
CA VAL A 28 1.88 -3.54 10.35
C VAL A 28 2.60 -2.46 11.16
N VAL A 29 3.01 -1.40 10.47
CA VAL A 29 3.72 -0.25 11.04
C VAL A 29 2.75 0.91 11.26
N GLU A 30 1.88 1.15 10.28
CA GLU A 30 0.85 2.21 10.32
C GLU A 30 -0.37 1.73 9.53
N TYR A 31 -1.56 2.20 9.89
CA TYR A 31 -2.79 1.93 9.16
C TYR A 31 -3.79 3.05 9.34
N SER A 32 -4.78 3.13 8.45
CA SER A 32 -5.87 4.08 8.52
C SER A 32 -7.12 3.54 7.83
N GLY A 33 -8.28 3.94 8.34
CA GLY A 33 -9.59 3.71 7.73
C GLY A 33 -9.94 2.24 7.62
N ASP A 34 -10.04 1.72 6.39
CA ASP A 34 -10.55 0.35 6.16
C ASP A 34 -9.57 -0.71 6.68
N PHE A 35 -8.30 -0.34 6.86
CA PHE A 35 -7.26 -1.22 7.36
C PHE A 35 -7.13 -1.20 8.90
N GLU A 36 -8.05 -0.56 9.63
CA GLU A 36 -8.21 -0.83 11.06
C GLU A 36 -8.65 -2.29 11.33
N ASN A 37 -9.34 -2.90 10.35
CA ASN A 37 -9.68 -4.31 10.38
C ASN A 37 -8.44 -5.18 10.11
N LYS A 38 -8.10 -6.04 11.06
CA LYS A 38 -6.97 -6.99 10.98
C LYS A 38 -7.05 -7.92 9.77
N GLU A 39 -8.23 -8.39 9.38
CA GLU A 39 -8.39 -9.25 8.19
C GLU A 39 -7.96 -8.52 6.92
N LYS A 40 -8.23 -7.21 6.84
CA LYS A 40 -7.81 -6.38 5.71
C LYS A 40 -6.32 -6.07 5.73
N GLN A 41 -5.70 -6.02 6.90
CA GLN A 41 -4.23 -5.96 7.03
C GLN A 41 -3.58 -7.25 6.53
N VAL A 42 -4.14 -8.42 6.87
CA VAL A 42 -3.67 -9.72 6.37
C VAL A 42 -3.84 -9.80 4.84
N LEU A 43 -4.99 -9.37 4.31
CA LEU A 43 -5.22 -9.27 2.87
C LEU A 43 -4.16 -8.38 2.19
N ALA A 44 -3.86 -7.22 2.76
CA ALA A 44 -2.85 -6.32 2.24
C ALA A 44 -1.47 -6.99 2.21
N HIS A 45 -1.08 -7.67 3.29
CA HIS A 45 0.18 -8.39 3.32
C HIS A 45 0.25 -9.48 2.23
N ALA A 46 -0.83 -10.25 2.04
CA ALA A 46 -0.92 -11.25 0.99
C ALA A 46 -0.79 -10.64 -0.41
N ILE A 47 -1.45 -9.50 -0.68
CA ILE A 47 -1.34 -8.79 -1.96
C ILE A 47 0.11 -8.42 -2.24
N LEU A 48 0.80 -7.77 -1.29
CA LEU A 48 2.20 -7.38 -1.48
C LEU A 48 3.09 -8.59 -1.73
N GLN A 49 2.96 -9.64 -0.93
CA GLN A 49 3.76 -10.86 -1.06
C GLN A 49 3.61 -11.50 -2.45
N GLN A 50 2.36 -11.65 -2.92
CA GLN A 50 2.07 -12.22 -4.24
C GLN A 50 2.50 -11.31 -5.39
N CYS A 51 2.44 -9.99 -5.21
CA CYS A 51 2.92 -9.06 -6.23
C CYS A 51 4.44 -9.10 -6.34
N THR A 52 5.15 -9.17 -5.22
CA THR A 52 6.62 -9.19 -5.22
C THR A 52 7.21 -10.39 -5.96
N THR A 53 6.52 -11.54 -5.97
CA THR A 53 6.97 -12.74 -6.71
C THR A 53 6.88 -12.61 -8.22
N LEU A 54 6.19 -11.58 -8.74
CA LEU A 54 6.06 -11.35 -10.18
C LEU A 54 7.26 -10.60 -10.78
N PHE A 55 8.13 -10.02 -9.95
CA PHE A 55 9.27 -9.22 -10.38
C PHE A 55 10.53 -10.07 -10.43
N GLN A 56 11.43 -9.77 -11.38
CA GLN A 56 12.72 -10.44 -11.47
C GLN A 56 13.66 -10.01 -10.35
N GLU A 57 14.71 -10.80 -10.10
CA GLU A 57 15.77 -10.40 -9.16
C GLU A 57 16.39 -9.06 -9.60
N GLY A 58 16.38 -8.09 -8.68
CA GLY A 58 16.88 -6.73 -8.94
C GLY A 58 15.81 -5.74 -9.43
N GLU A 59 14.61 -6.20 -9.79
CA GLU A 59 13.49 -5.31 -10.09
C GLU A 59 12.77 -4.86 -8.81
N SER A 60 12.43 -3.57 -8.75
CA SER A 60 11.68 -2.99 -7.64
C SER A 60 10.21 -2.79 -8.01
N MET A 61 9.32 -3.19 -7.11
CA MET A 61 7.88 -3.01 -7.27
C MET A 61 7.50 -1.52 -7.19
N ARG A 62 7.42 -0.85 -8.35
CA ARG A 62 7.05 0.57 -8.38
C ARG A 62 5.58 0.79 -8.01
N ARG A 63 4.66 0.09 -8.68
CA ARG A 63 3.23 0.21 -8.42
C ARG A 63 2.47 -0.95 -9.04
N VAL A 64 1.57 -1.57 -8.28
CA VAL A 64 0.55 -2.49 -8.77
C VAL A 64 -0.81 -1.90 -8.44
N THR A 65 -1.72 -1.92 -9.42
CA THR A 65 -3.09 -1.44 -9.23
C THR A 65 -4.05 -2.59 -9.49
N MET A 66 -4.83 -2.94 -8.48
CA MET A 66 -5.93 -3.89 -8.59
C MET A 66 -7.23 -3.10 -8.63
N ARG A 67 -7.97 -3.23 -9.74
CA ARG A 67 -9.26 -2.56 -9.94
C ARG A 67 -10.39 -3.56 -9.77
N PHE A 68 -11.27 -3.26 -8.84
CA PHE A 68 -12.62 -3.78 -8.74
C PHE A 68 -13.58 -2.71 -9.26
N GLU A 69 -14.84 -3.05 -9.48
CA GLU A 69 -15.84 -2.15 -10.09
C GLU A 69 -15.83 -0.76 -9.44
N ASP A 70 -15.98 -0.69 -8.12
CA ASP A 70 -16.07 0.56 -7.36
C ASP A 70 -14.83 0.90 -6.52
N VAL A 71 -13.81 0.03 -6.53
CA VAL A 71 -12.67 0.13 -5.60
C VAL A 71 -11.35 -0.14 -6.32
N LEU A 72 -10.36 0.70 -6.03
CA LEU A 72 -8.96 0.51 -6.44
C LEU A 72 -8.11 0.22 -5.21
N TYR A 73 -7.36 -0.88 -5.28
CA TYR A 73 -6.22 -1.12 -4.40
C TYR A 73 -4.94 -0.78 -5.15
N VAL A 74 -4.11 0.06 -4.55
CA VAL A 74 -2.81 0.45 -5.09
C VAL A 74 -1.75 -0.02 -4.13
N ALA A 75 -0.89 -0.93 -4.58
CA ALA A 75 0.23 -1.46 -3.83
C ALA A 75 1.55 -0.87 -4.38
N THR A 76 2.45 -0.48 -3.50
CA THR A 76 3.78 0.05 -3.85
C THR A 76 4.78 -0.28 -2.74
N VAL A 77 6.08 -0.11 -3.01
CA VAL A 77 7.13 -0.21 -1.99
C VAL A 77 7.86 1.14 -1.87
N VAL A 78 8.16 1.52 -0.64
CA VAL A 78 8.90 2.74 -0.30
C VAL A 78 10.19 2.34 0.42
N TYR A 79 11.30 2.98 0.04
CA TYR A 79 12.61 2.75 0.62
C TYR A 79 12.97 3.89 1.57
N ASP A 80 13.30 3.57 2.83
CA ASP A 80 13.80 4.53 3.82
C ASP A 80 15.09 4.00 4.45
N ASN A 81 16.23 4.65 4.18
CA ASN A 81 17.51 4.41 4.83
C ASN A 81 17.89 2.92 5.00
N LYS A 82 17.60 2.09 3.97
CA LYS A 82 17.78 0.63 3.85
C LYS A 82 16.62 -0.27 4.30
N THR A 83 15.55 0.30 4.85
CA THR A 83 14.33 -0.45 5.18
C THR A 83 13.33 -0.33 4.04
N VAL A 84 12.75 -1.45 3.64
CA VAL A 84 11.68 -1.50 2.63
C VAL A 84 10.34 -1.61 3.34
N TYR A 85 9.43 -0.69 3.01
CA TYR A 85 8.05 -0.70 3.46
C TYR A 85 7.12 -0.99 2.29
N GLY A 86 6.21 -1.93 2.47
CA GLY A 86 5.09 -2.12 1.56
C GLY A 86 3.96 -1.19 1.95
N VAL A 87 3.38 -0.49 0.97
CA VAL A 87 2.25 0.41 1.17
C VAL A 87 1.10 -0.09 0.32
N ILE A 88 -0.07 -0.25 0.93
CA ILE A 88 -1.32 -0.47 0.22
C ILE A 88 -2.28 0.65 0.55
N ALA A 89 -2.83 1.25 -0.50
CA ALA A 89 -3.88 2.24 -0.42
C ALA A 89 -5.15 1.68 -1.05
N LYS A 90 -6.30 1.92 -0.41
CA LYS A 90 -7.63 1.70 -0.97
C LYS A 90 -8.24 3.05 -1.29
N ARG A 91 -8.74 3.21 -2.51
CA ARG A 91 -9.47 4.40 -2.95
C ARG A 91 -10.71 4.03 -3.76
N PRO A 92 -11.75 4.87 -3.79
CA PRO A 92 -12.86 4.69 -4.71
C PRO A 92 -12.35 4.65 -6.15
N ALA A 93 -12.86 3.72 -6.94
CA ALA A 93 -12.72 3.79 -8.38
C ALA A 93 -13.70 4.87 -8.85
N HIS A 94 -13.26 6.13 -8.95
CA HIS A 94 -14.09 7.12 -9.63
C HIS A 94 -14.37 6.60 -11.04
N THR A 95 -15.65 6.45 -11.36
CA THR A 95 -16.16 6.20 -12.71
C THR A 95 -15.75 7.36 -13.60
N THR A 96 -14.52 7.31 -14.13
CA THR A 96 -14.24 8.00 -15.38
C THR A 96 -14.92 7.14 -16.45
N THR A 97 -16.17 7.48 -16.75
CA THR A 97 -16.84 7.12 -18.00
C THR A 97 -15.85 7.39 -19.14
N PHE A 98 -15.62 6.37 -19.97
CA PHE A 98 -14.81 6.46 -21.17
C PHE A 98 -15.36 7.51 -22.14
#